data_AF-A0A820JEU5-F1
#
_entry.id   AF-A0A820JEU5-F1
#
_cell.length_a   1.000
_cell.length_b   1.000
_cell.length_c   1.000
_cell.angle_alpha   90.00
_cell.angle_beta   90.00
_cell.angle_gamma   90.00
#
_symmetry.space_group_name_H-M   'P 1'
#
loop_
_entity.id
_entity.type
_entity.pdbx_description
1 polymer ?
#
loop_
_entity_poly.entity_id
_entity_poly.type
_entity_poly.pdbx_seq_one_letter_code
_entity_poly.pdbx_strand_id
1 'polypeptide(L)'
;SQRVSKILVGDKHQQIYAFRGAVDAMMKIQSTVTYYLTKSFRFGYDIAFISNLILQKLCNEKKYLVGNNKSSCLDGRSASIENIVNEQKAYLFRTNYSLFNCAVQLIIEKGLKNVGFVGGKEAMGFDRILDIFYLWLDPEERRKSRISF
;
A
#
# COMPACT_ATOMS: atom_id res chain seq x y z
N SER A 1 -29.11 27.28 0.42
CA SER A 1 -27.88 27.31 -0.40
C SER A 1 -26.98 28.42 0.12
N GLN A 2 -25.78 28.11 0.61
CA GLN A 2 -24.83 29.15 1.06
C GLN A 2 -24.06 29.71 -0.15
N ARG A 3 -23.94 31.05 -0.24
CA ARG A 3 -23.13 31.75 -1.24
C ARG A 3 -21.68 31.83 -0.76
N VAL A 4 -20.95 30.74 -0.89
CA VAL A 4 -19.51 30.67 -0.55
C VAL A 4 -18.76 29.92 -1.65
N SER A 5 -17.51 30.30 -1.87
CA SER A 5 -16.61 29.59 -2.78
C SER A 5 -16.31 28.19 -2.23
N LYS A 6 -16.44 27.17 -3.06
CA LYS A 6 -16.11 25.78 -2.73
C LYS A 6 -14.83 25.39 -3.45
N ILE A 7 -13.85 24.94 -2.68
CA ILE A 7 -12.59 24.42 -3.23
C ILE A 7 -12.63 22.91 -3.08
N LEU A 8 -12.45 22.20 -4.19
CA LEU A 8 -12.37 20.74 -4.22
C LEU A 8 -10.93 20.35 -4.54
N VAL A 9 -10.42 19.37 -3.79
CA VAL A 9 -9.06 18.85 -3.96
C VAL A 9 -9.12 17.34 -4.01
N GLY A 10 -8.44 16.74 -4.98
CA GLY A 10 -8.42 15.30 -5.16
C GLY A 10 -7.58 14.90 -6.36
N ASP A 11 -7.53 13.60 -6.60
CA ASP A 11 -6.89 13.00 -7.78
C ASP A 11 -7.78 11.86 -8.30
N LYS A 12 -8.29 12.03 -9.52
CA LYS A 12 -9.15 11.04 -10.19
C LYS A 12 -8.45 9.68 -10.38
N HIS A 13 -7.11 9.67 -10.48
CA HIS A 13 -6.34 8.45 -10.69
C HIS A 13 -6.09 7.68 -9.39
N GLN A 14 -6.36 8.28 -8.23
CA GLN A 14 -6.21 7.65 -6.90
C GLN A 14 -7.53 7.09 -6.35
N GLN A 15 -8.56 6.92 -7.19
CA GLN A 15 -9.83 6.32 -6.80
C GLN A 15 -9.72 4.79 -6.66
N ILE A 16 -9.19 4.31 -5.54
CA ILE A 16 -8.99 2.86 -5.30
C ILE A 16 -10.12 2.17 -4.52
N TYR A 17 -11.10 2.93 -4.01
CA TYR A 17 -12.20 2.42 -3.18
C TYR A 17 -13.54 2.26 -3.92
N ALA A 18 -13.54 2.27 -5.25
CA ALA A 18 -14.76 2.16 -6.06
C ALA A 18 -15.59 0.89 -5.73
N PHE A 19 -14.92 -0.22 -5.38
CA PHE A 19 -15.56 -1.48 -4.96
C PHE A 19 -16.38 -1.36 -3.66
N ARG A 20 -16.15 -0.31 -2.85
CA ARG A 20 -16.95 0.01 -1.65
C ARG A 20 -18.03 1.08 -1.92
N GLY A 21 -18.30 1.39 -3.19
CA GLY A 21 -19.26 2.42 -3.58
C GLY A 21 -18.71 3.85 -3.50
N ALA A 22 -17.39 4.03 -3.34
CA ALA A 22 -16.80 5.37 -3.34
C ALA A 22 -16.98 6.05 -4.70
N VAL A 23 -17.58 7.22 -4.69
CA VAL A 23 -17.86 8.04 -5.87
C VAL A 23 -16.78 9.12 -6.02
N ASP A 24 -16.18 9.23 -7.20
CA ASP A 24 -15.25 10.33 -7.50
C ASP A 24 -16.00 11.64 -7.71
N ALA A 25 -15.83 12.56 -6.76
CA ALA A 25 -16.39 13.91 -6.82
C ALA A 25 -15.77 14.74 -7.97
N MET A 26 -14.51 14.50 -8.34
CA MET A 26 -13.82 15.23 -9.40
C MET A 26 -14.43 14.95 -10.78
N MET A 27 -15.04 13.77 -10.97
CA MET A 27 -15.73 13.42 -12.21
C MET A 27 -17.18 13.92 -12.28
N LYS A 28 -17.80 14.20 -11.13
CA LYS A 28 -19.24 14.55 -11.06
C LYS A 28 -19.51 16.04 -10.97
N ILE A 29 -18.55 16.83 -10.49
CA ILE A 29 -18.76 18.25 -10.20
C ILE A 29 -18.06 19.07 -11.28
N GLN A 30 -18.84 19.87 -12.01
CA GLN A 30 -18.30 20.84 -12.94
C GLN A 30 -17.61 21.97 -12.18
N SER A 31 -16.31 22.16 -12.39
CA SER A 31 -15.54 23.25 -11.82
C SER A 31 -15.64 24.51 -12.69
N THR A 32 -15.65 25.68 -12.04
CA THR A 32 -15.52 26.98 -12.73
C THR A 32 -14.07 27.23 -13.14
N VAL A 33 -13.13 26.86 -12.28
CA VAL A 33 -11.69 26.99 -12.52
C VAL A 33 -11.01 25.71 -12.05
N THR A 34 -10.05 25.20 -12.83
CA THR A 34 -9.27 24.00 -12.49
C THR A 34 -7.78 24.34 -12.49
N TYR A 35 -7.11 24.01 -11.38
CA TYR A 35 -5.66 24.14 -11.24
C TYR A 35 -5.02 22.76 -11.13
N TYR A 36 -3.85 22.58 -11.76
CA TYR A 36 -3.12 21.33 -11.76
C TYR A 36 -1.82 21.48 -10.98
N LEU A 37 -1.65 20.70 -9.91
CA LEU A 37 -0.44 20.64 -9.11
C LEU A 37 0.44 19.48 -9.58
N THR A 38 1.29 19.72 -10.57
CA THR A 38 2.09 18.66 -11.21
C THR A 38 3.41 18.38 -10.48
N LYS A 39 3.94 19.33 -9.70
CA LYS A 39 5.20 19.15 -8.97
C LYS A 39 4.99 18.30 -7.71
N SER A 40 5.68 17.17 -7.61
CA SER A 40 5.70 16.31 -6.44
C SER A 40 6.81 16.69 -5.48
N PHE A 41 6.49 16.80 -4.18
CA PHE A 41 7.47 16.95 -3.10
C PHE A 41 7.87 15.59 -2.49
N ARG A 42 7.16 14.51 -2.85
CA ARG A 42 7.31 13.18 -2.25
C ARG A 42 8.44 12.38 -2.89
N PHE A 43 8.54 12.40 -4.22
CA PHE A 43 9.42 11.52 -4.98
C PHE A 43 10.28 12.24 -6.04
N GLY A 44 11.32 11.54 -6.49
CA GLY A 44 12.31 11.98 -7.48
C GLY A 44 11.86 11.84 -8.94
N TYR A 45 12.76 12.19 -9.86
CA TYR A 45 12.50 12.10 -11.31
C TYR A 45 12.24 10.68 -11.79
N ASP A 46 12.93 9.67 -11.25
CA ASP A 46 12.80 8.29 -11.75
C ASP A 46 11.40 7.72 -11.47
N ILE A 47 10.90 7.92 -10.23
CA ILE A 47 9.54 7.53 -9.86
C ILE A 47 8.50 8.32 -10.67
N ALA A 48 8.74 9.62 -10.90
CA ALA A 48 7.85 10.44 -11.72
C ALA A 48 7.77 9.92 -13.16
N PHE A 49 8.90 9.51 -13.74
CA PHE A 49 8.99 8.96 -15.08
C PHE A 49 8.15 7.69 -15.23
N ILE A 50 8.34 6.69 -14.36
CA ILE A 50 7.57 5.44 -14.41
C ILE A 50 6.09 5.70 -14.15
N SER A 51 5.75 6.56 -13.19
CA SER A 51 4.35 6.91 -12.89
C SER A 51 3.67 7.55 -14.10
N ASN A 52 4.35 8.48 -14.78
CA ASN A 52 3.84 9.12 -15.99
C ASN A 52 3.62 8.13 -17.13
N LEU A 53 4.52 7.16 -17.33
CA LEU A 53 4.33 6.11 -18.33
C LEU A 53 3.08 5.27 -18.05
N ILE A 54 2.88 4.86 -16.79
CA ILE A 54 1.70 4.09 -16.37
C ILE A 54 0.43 4.93 -16.60
N LEU A 55 0.39 6.18 -16.12
CA LEU A 55 -0.76 7.07 -16.25
C LEU A 55 -1.09 7.40 -17.72
N GLN A 56 -0.07 7.60 -18.56
CA GLN A 56 -0.27 7.86 -19.97
C GLN A 56 -0.84 6.64 -20.68
N LYS A 57 -0.28 5.44 -20.43
CA LYS A 57 -0.67 4.21 -21.14
C LYS A 57 -1.98 3.62 -20.66
N LEU A 58 -2.23 3.63 -19.34
CA LEU A 58 -3.40 2.98 -18.76
C LEU A 58 -4.57 3.94 -18.52
N CYS A 59 -4.28 5.23 -18.32
CA CYS A 59 -5.29 6.22 -17.93
C CYS A 59 -5.45 7.37 -18.92
N ASN A 60 -4.72 7.35 -20.05
CA ASN A 60 -4.70 8.38 -21.09
C ASN A 60 -4.46 9.80 -20.53
N GLU A 61 -3.63 9.90 -19.48
CA GLU A 61 -3.31 11.18 -18.87
C GLU A 61 -2.29 11.95 -19.73
N LYS A 62 -2.54 13.25 -19.90
CA LYS A 62 -1.70 14.15 -20.72
C LYS A 62 -0.90 15.12 -19.85
N LYS A 63 -1.26 15.26 -18.58
CA LYS A 63 -0.57 16.10 -17.60
C LYS A 63 0.49 15.28 -16.88
N TYR A 64 1.74 15.65 -17.05
CA TYR A 64 2.87 14.93 -16.46
C TYR A 64 3.17 15.41 -15.05
N LEU A 65 3.40 14.46 -14.15
CA LEU A 65 3.97 14.70 -12.83
C LEU A 65 5.45 15.06 -12.97
N VAL A 66 5.90 16.03 -12.19
CA VAL A 66 7.29 16.48 -12.14
C VAL A 66 7.87 16.07 -10.79
N GLY A 67 8.85 15.17 -10.80
CA GLY A 67 9.60 14.78 -9.59
C GLY A 67 10.44 15.92 -9.04
N ASN A 68 10.90 15.80 -7.79
CA ASN A 68 11.87 16.73 -7.20
C ASN A 68 13.32 16.23 -7.40
N ASN A 69 14.32 16.99 -6.96
CA ASN A 69 15.75 16.60 -6.97
C ASN A 69 16.10 15.52 -5.92
N LYS A 70 15.16 14.66 -5.55
CA LYS A 70 15.41 13.51 -4.66
C LYS A 70 15.93 12.35 -5.50
N SER A 71 17.04 11.73 -5.09
CA SER A 71 17.51 10.50 -5.71
C SER A 71 16.55 9.36 -5.40
N SER A 72 16.19 8.57 -6.40
CA SER A 72 15.45 7.32 -6.25
C SER A 72 16.27 6.18 -6.83
N CYS A 73 16.25 5.02 -6.18
CA CYS A 73 16.75 3.79 -6.78
C CYS A 73 15.56 3.03 -7.36
N LEU A 74 15.61 2.73 -8.65
CA LEU A 74 14.69 1.80 -9.29
C LEU A 74 15.48 0.52 -9.58
N ASP A 75 15.38 -0.48 -8.71
CA ASP A 75 15.83 -1.82 -9.05
C ASP A 75 14.67 -2.62 -9.63
N GLY A 76 14.86 -3.15 -10.85
CA GLY A 76 13.90 -4.08 -11.46
C GLY A 76 14.03 -5.50 -10.89
N ARG A 77 14.92 -5.70 -9.93
CA ARG A 77 15.09 -6.96 -9.21
C ARG A 77 14.11 -6.94 -8.04
N SER A 78 13.50 -8.07 -7.68
CA SER A 78 12.82 -8.19 -6.39
C SER A 78 13.80 -7.68 -5.35
N ALA A 79 13.54 -6.50 -4.78
CA ALA A 79 14.45 -5.79 -3.90
C ALA A 79 15.05 -6.83 -2.96
N SER A 80 16.31 -7.20 -3.21
CA SER A 80 16.88 -8.30 -2.47
C SER A 80 16.88 -7.82 -1.04
N ILE A 81 16.23 -8.58 -0.16
CA ILE A 81 16.12 -8.29 1.27
C ILE A 81 17.50 -8.59 1.87
N GLU A 82 18.51 -7.86 1.39
CA GLU A 82 19.91 -8.15 1.62
C GLU A 82 20.60 -7.00 2.34
N ASN A 83 19.98 -5.82 2.40
CA ASN A 83 20.49 -4.71 3.20
C ASN A 83 19.40 -4.16 4.12
N ILE A 84 19.24 -4.81 5.28
CA ILE A 84 18.49 -4.29 6.43
C ILE A 84 19.43 -3.31 7.14
N VAL A 85 19.68 -2.15 6.51
CA VAL A 85 20.45 -1.08 7.14
C VAL A 85 19.48 0.08 7.40
N ASN A 86 19.13 0.28 8.67
CA ASN A 86 18.60 1.47 9.36
C ASN A 86 17.57 2.40 8.69
N GLU A 87 16.98 2.04 7.55
CA GLU A 87 15.94 2.84 6.89
C GLU A 87 14.55 2.31 7.22
N GLN A 88 13.61 3.23 7.44
CA GLN A 88 12.21 2.92 7.62
C GLN A 88 11.61 2.44 6.30
N LYS A 89 11.48 1.12 6.14
CA LYS A 89 10.91 0.47 4.95
C LYS A 89 9.44 0.13 5.18
N ALA A 90 8.61 0.37 4.16
CA ALA A 90 7.23 -0.08 4.10
C ALA A 90 7.06 -1.01 2.90
N TYR A 91 6.54 -2.21 3.14
CA TYR A 91 6.27 -3.19 2.09
C TYR A 91 4.77 -3.18 1.75
N LEU A 92 4.44 -3.02 0.48
CA LEU A 92 3.06 -2.96 0.00
C LEU A 92 2.76 -4.16 -0.90
N PHE A 93 1.63 -4.81 -0.67
CA PHE A 93 1.19 -5.98 -1.42
C PHE A 93 -0.27 -5.85 -1.83
N ARG A 94 -0.64 -6.52 -2.92
CA ARG A 94 -2.02 -6.52 -3.42
C ARG A 94 -2.98 -7.30 -2.51
N THR A 95 -2.48 -8.35 -1.85
CA THR A 95 -3.26 -9.28 -1.02
C THR A 95 -2.58 -9.52 0.34
N ASN A 96 -3.38 -9.84 1.36
CA ASN A 96 -2.88 -10.21 2.69
C ASN A 96 -2.03 -11.49 2.65
N TYR A 97 -2.29 -12.40 1.70
CA TYR A 97 -1.53 -13.63 1.52
C TYR A 97 -0.06 -13.33 1.16
N SER A 98 0.18 -12.51 0.14
CA SER A 98 1.55 -12.14 -0.26
C SER A 98 2.27 -11.36 0.85
N LEU A 99 1.52 -10.51 1.57
CA LEU A 99 2.04 -9.79 2.73
C LEU A 99 2.48 -10.75 3.82
N PHE A 100 1.65 -11.75 4.16
CA PHE A 100 1.95 -12.74 5.19
C PHE A 100 3.21 -13.54 4.84
N ASN A 101 3.30 -14.04 3.61
CA ASN A 101 4.48 -14.79 3.16
C ASN A 101 5.77 -13.96 3.26
N CYS A 102 5.72 -12.69 2.84
CA CYS A 102 6.86 -11.80 2.98
C CYS A 102 7.19 -11.52 4.46
N ALA A 103 6.18 -11.31 5.31
CA ALA A 103 6.40 -11.08 6.73
C ALA A 103 7.07 -12.29 7.41
N VAL A 104 6.63 -13.52 7.09
CA VAL A 104 7.27 -14.75 7.56
C VAL A 104 8.74 -14.80 7.12
N GLN A 105 9.01 -14.52 5.85
CA GLN A 105 10.37 -14.48 5.32
C GLN A 105 11.26 -13.47 6.06
N LEU A 106 10.75 -12.26 6.30
CA LEU A 106 11.48 -11.20 6.99
C LEU A 106 11.74 -11.51 8.48
N ILE A 107 10.73 -12.01 9.16
CA ILE A 107 10.80 -12.24 10.62
C ILE A 107 11.60 -13.51 10.92
N ILE A 108 11.29 -14.62 10.24
CA ILE A 108 11.88 -15.93 10.53
C ILE A 108 13.24 -16.08 9.86
N GLU A 109 13.34 -15.87 8.54
CA GLU A 109 14.58 -16.15 7.81
C GLU A 109 15.62 -15.03 7.99
N LYS A 110 15.16 -13.78 8.09
CA LYS A 110 16.05 -12.60 8.18
C LYS A 110 16.15 -12.02 9.60
N GLY A 111 15.38 -12.54 10.56
CA GLY A 111 15.47 -12.16 11.98
C GLY A 111 15.01 -10.73 12.29
N LEU A 112 14.13 -10.12 11.49
CA LEU A 112 13.59 -8.79 11.79
C LEU A 112 12.75 -8.82 13.08
N LYS A 113 13.14 -8.00 14.07
CA LYS A 113 12.44 -7.93 15.37
C LYS A 113 11.32 -6.90 15.43
N ASN A 114 11.44 -5.82 14.65
CA ASN A 114 10.51 -4.68 14.70
C ASN A 114 9.68 -4.61 13.42
N VAL A 115 8.57 -5.37 13.38
CA VAL A 115 7.63 -5.38 12.25
C VAL A 115 6.26 -4.88 12.73
N GLY A 116 5.69 -3.93 12.01
CA GLY A 116 4.34 -3.42 12.23
C GLY A 116 3.41 -3.78 11.08
N PHE A 117 2.19 -4.20 11.40
CA PHE A 117 1.12 -4.43 10.43
C PHE A 117 0.13 -3.26 10.48
N VAL A 118 -0.18 -2.67 9.33
CA VAL A 118 -1.21 -1.64 9.23
C VAL A 118 -2.57 -2.29 9.47
N GLY A 119 -3.33 -1.80 10.46
CA GLY A 119 -4.57 -2.43 10.91
C GLY A 119 -4.38 -3.53 11.97
N GLY A 120 -3.13 -3.75 12.43
CA GLY A 120 -2.82 -4.69 13.50
C GLY A 120 -3.05 -6.17 13.13
N LYS A 121 -3.04 -7.03 14.16
CA LYS A 121 -3.27 -8.48 14.02
C LYS A 121 -4.68 -8.83 13.53
N GLU A 122 -5.66 -7.98 13.85
CA GLU A 122 -7.07 -8.17 13.52
C GLU A 122 -7.31 -8.05 12.01
N ALA A 123 -6.73 -7.04 11.36
CA ALA A 123 -6.85 -6.86 9.91
C ALA A 123 -6.25 -8.02 9.11
N MET A 124 -5.28 -8.73 9.69
CA MET A 124 -4.67 -9.92 9.10
C MET A 124 -5.47 -11.21 9.36
N GLY A 125 -6.41 -11.19 10.30
CA GLY A 125 -7.22 -12.35 10.66
C GLY A 125 -6.40 -13.51 11.26
N PHE A 126 -5.34 -13.21 12.00
CA PHE A 126 -4.47 -14.24 12.58
C PHE A 126 -5.20 -15.19 13.53
N ASP A 127 -6.20 -14.71 14.27
CA ASP A 127 -7.01 -15.55 15.15
C ASP A 127 -7.72 -16.65 14.36
N ARG A 128 -8.27 -16.32 13.19
CA ARG A 128 -8.92 -17.31 12.31
C ARG A 128 -7.92 -18.32 11.73
N ILE A 129 -6.71 -17.87 11.40
CA ILE A 129 -5.66 -18.76 10.92
C ILE A 129 -5.25 -19.73 12.03
N LEU A 130 -5.11 -19.24 13.27
CA LEU A 130 -4.82 -20.06 14.44
C LEU A 130 -5.96 -21.04 14.73
N ASP A 131 -7.22 -20.62 14.65
CA ASP A 131 -8.38 -21.50 14.83
C ASP A 131 -8.37 -22.64 13.82
N ILE A 132 -8.13 -22.35 12.54
CA ILE A 132 -8.01 -23.37 11.48
C ILE A 132 -6.82 -24.29 11.75
N PHE A 133 -5.68 -23.74 12.16
CA PHE A 133 -4.50 -24.52 12.52
C PHE A 133 -4.78 -25.48 13.68
N TYR A 134 -5.38 -24.98 14.76
CA TYR A 134 -5.78 -25.83 15.89
C TYR A 134 -6.80 -26.88 15.46
N LEU A 135 -7.76 -26.53 14.59
CA LEU A 135 -8.73 -27.48 14.02
C LEU A 135 -8.06 -28.60 13.21
N TRP A 136 -6.95 -28.30 12.54
CA TRP A 136 -6.19 -29.25 11.74
C TRP A 136 -5.30 -30.18 12.57
N LEU A 137 -4.83 -29.75 13.75
CA LEU A 137 -4.02 -30.59 14.64
C LEU A 137 -4.79 -31.81 15.18
N ASP A 138 -4.05 -32.90 15.35
CA ASP A 138 -4.56 -34.10 16.01
C ASP A 138 -4.99 -33.82 17.46
N PRO A 139 -5.96 -34.57 18.02
CA PRO A 139 -6.49 -34.33 19.36
C PRO A 139 -5.42 -34.26 20.47
N GLU A 140 -4.38 -35.09 20.38
CA GLU A 140 -3.26 -35.10 21.33
C GLU A 140 -2.37 -33.85 21.23
N GLU A 141 -2.12 -33.36 20.02
CA GLU A 141 -1.31 -32.15 19.77
C GLU A 141 -2.09 -30.88 20.13
N ARG A 142 -3.39 -30.85 19.83
CA ARG A 142 -4.30 -29.78 20.25
C ARG A 142 -4.36 -29.65 21.78
N ARG A 143 -4.32 -30.77 22.51
CA ARG A 143 -4.35 -30.77 23.98
C ARG A 143 -3.06 -30.19 24.59
N LYS A 144 -1.90 -30.48 23.99
CA LYS A 144 -0.60 -29.92 24.43
C LYS A 144 -0.48 -28.42 24.18
N SER A 145 -0.94 -27.96 23.02
CA SER A 145 -0.85 -26.55 22.61
C SER A 145 -1.79 -25.60 23.38
N ARG A 146 -2.85 -26.11 24.03
CA ARG A 146 -3.73 -25.33 24.91
C ARG A 146 -3.15 -25.04 26.30
N ILE A 147 -2.08 -25.71 26.72
CA ILE A 147 -1.53 -25.62 28.09
C ILE A 147 -0.42 -24.55 28.20
N SER A 148 0.03 -23.97 27.07
CA SER A 148 1.20 -23.08 27.01
C SER A 148 0.87 -21.58 26.88
N PHE A 149 -0.17 -21.09 27.57
CA PHE A 149 -0.47 -19.65 27.67
C PHE A 149 -0.04 -19.08 29.01
#